data_AF-A0A2M7QVR8-F1
#
_entry.id   AF-A0A2M7QVR8-F1
#
_cell.length_a   1.000
_cell.length_b   1.000
_cell.length_c   1.000
_cell.angle_alpha   90.00
_cell.angle_beta   90.00
_cell.angle_gamma   90.00
#
_symmetry.space_group_name_H-M   'P 1'
#
loop_
_entity.id
_entity.type
_entity.pdbx_description
1 polymer ?
#
loop_
_entity_poly.entity_id
_entity_poly.type
_entity_poly.pdbx_seq_one_letter_code
_entity_poly.pdbx_strand_id
1 'polypeptide(L)'
;MKDILFDVRVKLQEVLFDLRGLIYFDYLKKDPQKYFPKHLRLPESLDLRIEKNQTGFSVYSDDYLGLMTFAGSKDELEDTVNDAVFTYFSVPRDIARRIPNIYTCQEFSGSKSKFKLAIA
;
A
#
# COMPACT_ATOMS: atom_id res chain seq x y z
N MET A 1 -0.87 39.87 16.59
CA MET A 1 -2.26 39.49 16.19
C MET A 1 -2.30 38.57 14.96
N LYS A 2 -1.38 38.72 14.00
CA LYS A 2 -1.28 37.82 12.83
C LYS A 2 -0.83 36.38 13.17
N ASP A 3 0.02 36.23 14.19
CA ASP A 3 0.58 34.92 14.57
C ASP A 3 -0.45 33.98 15.22
N ILE A 4 -1.41 34.52 15.97
CA ILE A 4 -2.50 33.75 16.59
C ILE A 4 -3.45 33.22 15.50
N LEU A 5 -3.78 34.05 14.51
CA LEU A 5 -4.62 33.64 13.38
C LEU A 5 -3.96 32.56 12.51
N PHE A 6 -2.63 32.62 12.37
CA PHE A 6 -1.86 31.58 11.69
C PHE A 6 -1.86 30.26 12.47
N ASP A 7 -1.58 30.31 13.78
CA ASP A 7 -1.54 29.12 14.64
C ASP A 7 -2.91 28.44 14.75
N VAL A 8 -3.99 29.22 14.82
CA VAL A 8 -5.38 28.71 14.78
C VAL A 8 -5.69 28.04 13.45
N ARG A 9 -5.21 28.60 12.32
CA ARG A 9 -5.42 28.02 10.99
C ARG A 9 -4.70 26.69 10.81
N VAL A 10 -3.46 26.58 11.31
CA VAL A 10 -2.67 25.34 11.25
C VAL A 10 -3.35 24.25 12.09
N LYS A 11 -3.73 24.56 13.34
CA LYS A 11 -4.47 23.61 14.19
C LYS A 11 -5.81 23.18 13.60
N LEU A 12 -6.53 24.09 12.96
CA LEU A 12 -7.76 23.75 12.23
C LEU A 12 -7.49 22.80 11.06
N GLN A 13 -6.40 22.99 10.32
CA GLN A 13 -6.03 22.10 9.24
C GLN A 13 -5.64 20.70 9.76
N GLU A 14 -4.91 20.62 10.87
CA GLU A 14 -4.57 19.36 11.53
C GLU A 14 -5.82 18.62 12.01
N VAL A 15 -6.74 19.30 12.71
CA VAL A 15 -8.01 18.73 13.17
C VAL A 15 -8.89 18.28 12.00
N LEU A 16 -8.93 19.04 10.89
CA LEU A 16 -9.65 18.65 9.68
C LEU A 16 -9.02 17.43 9.00
N PHE A 17 -7.69 17.31 9.04
CA PHE A 17 -6.97 16.16 8.53
C PHE A 17 -7.28 14.91 9.36
N ASP A 18 -7.27 15.05 10.69
CA ASP A 18 -7.63 14.00 11.64
C ASP A 18 -9.09 13.56 11.49
N LEU A 19 -10.04 14.49 11.36
CA LEU A 19 -11.45 14.16 11.16
C LEU A 19 -11.69 13.48 9.81
N ARG A 20 -11.02 13.93 8.75
CA ARG A 20 -11.07 13.25 7.44
C ARG A 20 -10.48 11.86 7.54
N GLY A 21 -9.34 11.71 8.22
CA GLY A 21 -8.72 10.42 8.52
C GLY A 21 -9.69 9.52 9.27
N LEU A 22 -10.31 9.99 10.36
CA LEU A 22 -11.26 9.23 11.18
C LEU A 22 -12.48 8.77 10.39
N ILE A 23 -13.09 9.68 9.61
CA ILE A 23 -14.23 9.37 8.76
C ILE A 23 -13.81 8.36 7.68
N TYR A 24 -12.66 8.57 7.04
CA TYR A 24 -12.10 7.64 6.06
C TYR A 24 -11.81 6.27 6.68
N PHE A 25 -11.27 6.22 7.90
CA PHE A 25 -11.02 4.97 8.63
C PHE A 25 -12.30 4.25 9.03
N ASP A 26 -13.35 4.96 9.44
CA ASP A 26 -14.65 4.35 9.72
C ASP A 26 -15.28 3.76 8.44
N TYR A 27 -15.10 4.42 7.30
CA TYR A 27 -15.51 3.88 6.00
C TYR A 27 -14.66 2.68 5.57
N LEU A 28 -13.33 2.74 5.76
CA LEU A 28 -12.42 1.62 5.52
C LEU A 28 -12.70 0.42 6.42
N LYS A 29 -13.11 0.63 7.68
CA LYS A 29 -13.48 -0.46 8.59
C LYS A 29 -14.80 -1.12 8.21
N LYS A 30 -15.77 -0.33 7.74
CA LYS A 30 -17.11 -0.83 7.38
C LYS A 30 -17.08 -1.63 6.08
N ASP A 31 -16.31 -1.18 5.11
CA ASP A 31 -16.20 -1.80 3.81
C ASP A 31 -14.86 -1.40 3.17
N PRO A 32 -13.75 -2.06 3.54
CA PRO A 32 -12.43 -1.71 3.01
C PRO A 32 -12.42 -1.79 1.48
N GLN A 33 -13.21 -2.69 0.90
CA GLN A 33 -13.31 -2.97 -0.53
C GLN A 33 -13.81 -1.77 -1.34
N LYS A 34 -14.81 -1.04 -0.82
CA LYS A 34 -15.45 0.08 -1.53
C LYS A 34 -14.60 1.34 -1.59
N TYR A 35 -13.71 1.52 -0.62
CA TYR A 35 -12.99 2.78 -0.42
C TYR A 35 -11.47 2.68 -0.66
N PHE A 36 -10.87 1.47 -0.67
CA PHE A 36 -9.43 1.29 -0.90
C PHE A 36 -8.93 1.63 -2.31
N PRO A 37 -9.55 1.15 -3.40
CA PRO A 37 -8.91 1.26 -4.72
C PRO A 37 -9.08 2.65 -5.35
N LYS A 38 -10.28 3.24 -5.21
CA LYS A 38 -10.67 4.40 -6.03
C LYS A 38 -9.91 5.68 -5.68
N HIS A 39 -9.51 5.85 -4.42
CA HIS A 39 -8.79 7.05 -3.99
C HIS A 39 -7.28 6.88 -4.04
N LEU A 40 -6.76 5.66 -3.84
CA LEU A 40 -5.33 5.38 -3.80
C LEU A 40 -4.71 5.05 -5.18
N ARG A 41 -5.54 4.96 -6.24
CA ARG A 41 -5.10 4.65 -7.62
C ARG A 41 -4.22 3.40 -7.70
N LEU A 42 -4.49 2.41 -6.85
CA LEU A 42 -3.79 1.15 -6.84
C LEU A 42 -4.30 0.26 -7.99
N PRO A 43 -3.42 -0.44 -8.71
CA PRO A 43 -3.82 -1.35 -9.78
C PRO A 43 -4.58 -2.57 -9.24
N GLU A 44 -5.54 -3.08 -10.01
CA GLU A 44 -6.29 -4.30 -9.65
C GLU A 44 -5.43 -5.57 -9.74
N SER A 45 -4.34 -5.52 -10.50
CA SER A 45 -3.38 -6.61 -10.61
C SER A 45 -1.98 -6.08 -10.88
N LEU A 46 -1.00 -6.78 -10.34
CA LEU A 46 0.41 -6.53 -10.55
C LEU A 46 1.06 -7.79 -11.10
N ASP A 47 1.63 -7.67 -12.29
CA ASP A 47 2.51 -8.70 -12.83
C ASP A 47 3.94 -8.40 -12.36
N LEU A 48 4.45 -9.27 -11.49
CA LEU A 48 5.74 -9.11 -10.84
C LEU A 48 6.69 -10.21 -11.29
N ARG A 49 7.91 -9.82 -11.65
CA ARG A 49 9.01 -10.75 -11.90
C ARG A 49 9.66 -11.09 -10.57
N ILE A 50 9.86 -12.38 -10.30
CA ILE A 50 10.50 -12.85 -9.08
C ILE A 50 11.74 -13.64 -9.42
N GLU A 51 12.87 -13.24 -8.86
CA GLU A 51 14.15 -13.90 -9.05
C GLU A 51 14.59 -14.46 -7.71
N LYS A 52 14.60 -15.80 -7.58
CA LYS A 52 15.12 -16.47 -6.40
C LYS A 52 16.65 -16.47 -6.43
N ASN A 53 17.27 -15.99 -5.37
CA ASN A 53 18.72 -16.01 -5.17
C ASN A 53 19.08 -16.82 -3.91
N GLN A 54 20.37 -16.93 -3.58
CA GLN A 54 20.84 -17.70 -2.42
C GLN A 54 20.34 -17.14 -1.09
N THR A 55 19.96 -15.85 -1.06
CA THR A 55 19.57 -15.11 0.14
C THR A 55 18.07 -14.92 0.27
N GLY A 56 17.27 -15.16 -0.78
CA GLY A 56 15.83 -14.91 -0.77
C GLY A 56 15.23 -14.73 -2.18
N PHE A 57 14.31 -13.77 -2.30
CA PHE A 57 13.55 -13.47 -3.49
C PHE A 57 13.65 -11.98 -3.81
N SER A 58 14.19 -11.63 -4.96
CA SER A 58 14.11 -10.27 -5.51
C SER A 58 12.84 -10.15 -6.34
N VAL A 59 12.06 -9.11 -6.13
CA VAL A 59 10.79 -8.88 -6.82
C VAL A 59 10.84 -7.55 -7.56
N TYR A 60 10.39 -7.53 -8.81
CA TYR A 60 10.41 -6.36 -9.70
C TYR A 60 9.10 -6.24 -10.46
N SER A 61 8.68 -5.02 -10.77
CA SER A 61 7.64 -4.77 -11.77
C SER A 61 8.24 -4.25 -13.07
N ASP A 62 7.85 -4.86 -14.18
CA ASP A 62 8.19 -4.35 -15.52
C ASP A 62 7.29 -3.17 -15.92
N ASP A 63 6.06 -3.10 -15.37
CA ASP A 63 5.08 -2.03 -15.66
C ASP A 63 5.28 -0.79 -14.78
N TYR A 64 5.82 -0.97 -13.58
CA TYR A 64 6.02 0.09 -12.59
C TYR A 64 7.52 0.28 -12.28
N LEU A 65 8.19 1.08 -13.10
CA LEU A 65 9.62 1.38 -12.93
C LEU A 65 9.91 1.89 -11.52
N GLY A 66 10.80 1.21 -10.81
CA GLY A 66 11.19 1.52 -9.43
C GLY A 66 10.39 0.76 -8.36
N LEU A 67 9.33 0.04 -8.73
CA LEU A 67 8.68 -0.91 -7.84
C LEU A 67 9.52 -2.19 -7.77
N MET A 68 10.34 -2.28 -6.72
CA MET A 68 11.16 -3.44 -6.43
C MET A 68 11.22 -3.69 -4.93
N THR A 69 11.35 -4.96 -4.55
CA THR A 69 11.50 -5.35 -3.14
C THR A 69 12.29 -6.63 -3.01
N PHE A 70 12.64 -6.99 -1.78
CA PHE A 70 13.34 -8.21 -1.45
C PHE A 70 12.67 -8.89 -0.26
N ALA A 71 12.44 -10.20 -0.38
CA ALA A 71 11.94 -11.04 0.70
C ALA A 71 12.97 -12.11 1.05
N GLY A 72 13.27 -12.30 2.34
CA GLY A 72 14.21 -13.34 2.77
C GLY A 72 13.62 -14.74 2.68
N SER A 73 12.28 -14.84 2.73
CA SER A 73 11.56 -16.10 2.65
C SER A 73 10.29 -15.97 1.80
N LYS A 74 9.67 -17.11 1.49
CA LYS A 74 8.39 -17.14 0.78
C LYS A 74 7.26 -16.56 1.65
N ASP A 75 7.34 -16.76 2.96
CA ASP A 75 6.34 -16.30 3.93
C ASP A 75 6.35 -14.76 4.03
N GLU A 76 7.52 -14.14 3.87
CA GLU A 76 7.68 -12.67 3.86
C GLU A 76 7.34 -12.01 2.52
N LEU A 77 7.19 -12.81 1.44
CA LEU A 77 7.04 -12.29 0.08
C LEU A 77 5.80 -11.42 -0.07
N GLU A 78 4.69 -11.84 0.53
CA GLU A 78 3.44 -11.10 0.43
C GLU A 78 3.50 -9.78 1.19
N ASP A 79 4.01 -9.79 2.42
CA ASP A 79 4.18 -8.59 3.24
C ASP A 79 5.09 -7.57 2.56
N THR A 80 6.25 -8.01 2.07
CA THR A 80 7.24 -7.13 1.43
C THR A 80 6.75 -6.58 0.09
N VAL A 81 5.95 -7.33 -0.66
CA VAL A 81 5.30 -6.85 -1.88
C VAL A 81 4.24 -5.80 -1.54
N ASN A 82 3.38 -6.03 -0.54
CA ASN A 82 2.36 -5.05 -0.16
C ASN A 82 3.00 -3.74 0.34
N ASP A 83 4.03 -3.82 1.19
CA ASP A 83 4.73 -2.63 1.68
C ASP A 83 5.42 -1.85 0.55
N ALA A 84 6.04 -2.55 -0.41
CA ALA A 84 6.64 -1.93 -1.58
C ALA A 84 5.60 -1.25 -2.49
N VAL A 85 4.45 -1.88 -2.69
CA VAL A 85 3.34 -1.30 -3.46
C VAL A 85 2.80 -0.06 -2.75
N PHE A 86 2.53 -0.14 -1.46
CA PHE A 86 2.06 1.02 -0.68
C PHE A 86 3.05 2.18 -0.71
N THR A 87 4.34 1.87 -0.61
CA THR A 87 5.40 2.88 -0.73
C THR A 87 5.43 3.50 -2.13
N TYR A 88 5.38 2.68 -3.18
CA TYR A 88 5.43 3.15 -4.56
C TYR A 88 4.27 4.10 -4.91
N PHE A 89 3.06 3.75 -4.49
CA PHE A 89 1.87 4.56 -4.70
C PHE A 89 1.68 5.67 -3.65
N SER A 90 2.71 5.93 -2.81
CA SER A 90 2.71 6.99 -1.80
C SER A 90 1.51 6.91 -0.85
N VAL A 91 1.11 5.68 -0.48
CA VAL A 91 0.06 5.47 0.51
C VAL A 91 0.55 6.01 1.85
N PRO A 92 -0.20 6.91 2.52
CA PRO A 92 0.18 7.44 3.82
C PRO A 92 0.48 6.32 4.83
N ARG A 93 1.58 6.47 5.57
CA ARG A 93 2.10 5.42 6.47
C ARG A 93 1.12 5.03 7.57
N ASP A 94 0.33 5.98 8.06
CA ASP A 94 -0.73 5.77 9.04
C ASP A 94 -1.85 4.89 8.49
N ILE A 95 -2.15 4.98 7.20
CA ILE A 95 -3.08 4.10 6.49
C ILE A 95 -2.43 2.74 6.26
N ALA A 96 -1.23 2.70 5.66
CA ALA A 96 -0.52 1.46 5.32
C ALA A 96 -0.31 0.52 6.52
N ARG A 97 -0.10 1.06 7.73
CA ARG A 97 0.05 0.25 8.95
C ARG A 97 -1.23 -0.37 9.49
N ARG A 98 -2.40 0.11 9.06
CA ARG A 98 -3.71 -0.26 9.62
C ARG A 98 -4.48 -1.20 8.70
N ILE A 99 -3.93 -1.49 7.54
CA ILE A 99 -4.63 -2.19 6.46
C ILE A 99 -4.01 -3.58 6.30
N PRO A 100 -4.84 -4.60 6.06
CA PRO A 100 -4.32 -5.92 5.75
C PRO A 100 -3.61 -5.90 4.40
N ASN A 101 -2.80 -6.93 4.14
CA ASN A 101 -2.31 -7.18 2.79
C ASN A 101 -3.50 -7.34 1.83
N ILE A 102 -3.44 -6.61 0.72
CA ILE A 102 -4.48 -6.62 -0.30
C ILE A 102 -4.00 -7.29 -1.59
N TYR A 103 -2.68 -7.43 -1.78
CA TYR A 103 -2.11 -8.19 -2.88
C TYR A 103 -1.71 -9.56 -2.41
N THR A 104 -2.31 -10.59 -3.00
CA THR A 104 -1.96 -11.99 -2.75
C THR A 104 -1.28 -12.59 -3.97
N CYS A 105 -0.31 -13.47 -3.74
CA CYS A 105 0.33 -14.22 -4.80
C CYS A 105 -0.64 -15.30 -5.30
N GLN A 106 -1.14 -15.15 -6.54
CA GLN A 106 -2.09 -16.10 -7.12
C GLN A 106 -1.38 -17.24 -7.84
N GLU A 107 -0.30 -16.92 -8.54
CA GLU A 107 0.48 -17.88 -9.30
C GLU A 107 1.97 -17.64 -9.05
N PHE A 108 2.68 -18.71 -8.68
CA PHE A 108 4.12 -18.72 -8.59
C PHE A 108 4.66 -19.71 -9.63
N SER A 109 5.07 -19.20 -10.79
CA SER A 109 5.62 -20.01 -11.87
C SER A 109 7.08 -19.62 -12.09
N GLY A 110 7.97 -20.22 -11.30
CA GLY A 110 9.41 -20.00 -11.41
C GLY A 110 9.80 -18.52 -11.26
N SER A 111 10.11 -17.87 -12.39
CA SER A 111 10.63 -16.49 -12.46
C SER A 111 9.54 -15.40 -12.52
N LYS A 112 8.26 -15.77 -12.62
CA LYS A 112 7.15 -14.82 -12.74
C LYS A 112 6.04 -15.15 -11.74
N SER A 113 5.50 -14.10 -11.14
CA SER A 113 4.35 -14.20 -10.25
C SER A 113 3.32 -13.14 -10.55
N LYS A 114 2.06 -13.58 -10.57
CA LYS A 114 0.92 -12.69 -10.69
C LYS A 114 0.37 -12.42 -9.30
N PHE A 115 0.47 -11.16 -8.87
CA PHE A 115 -0.22 -10.69 -7.69
C PHE A 115 -1.53 -10.07 -8.13
N LYS A 116 -2.62 -10.54 -7.53
CA LYS A 116 -3.91 -9.88 -7.73
C LYS A 116 -4.31 -9.20 -6.44
N LEU A 117 -5.00 -8.09 -6.63
CA LEU A 117 -5.75 -7.46 -5.57
C LEU A 117 -6.81 -8.46 -5.09
N ALA A 118 -6.52 -9.15 -3.99
CA ALA A 118 -7.46 -9.99 -3.28
C ALA A 118 -8.27 -9.11 -2.34
N ILE A 119 -9.11 -8.28 -2.94
CA ILE A 119 -10.21 -7.65 -2.23
C ILE A 119 -11.33 -8.70 -2.25
N ALA A 120 -11.38 -9.51 -1.19
CA ALA A 120 -12.50 -10.38 -0.87
C ALA A 120 -13.53 -9.61 -0.07
#